data_AF-A0A8S0XT89-F1
#
_entry.id   AF-A0A8S0XT89-F1
#
_cell.length_a   1.000
_cell.length_b   1.000
_cell.length_c   1.000
_cell.angle_alpha   90.00
_cell.angle_beta   90.00
_cell.angle_gamma   90.00
#
_symmetry.space_group_name_H-M   'P 1'
#
loop_
_entity.id
_entity.type
_entity.pdbx_description
1 polymer ?
#
loop_
_entity_poly.entity_id
_entity_poly.type
_entity_poly.pdbx_seq_one_letter_code
_entity_poly.pdbx_strand_id
1 'polypeptide(L)'
;MTARNDARDIEVVLGANITDAVPSRPGGRRELRAWVIDFNQVKEFNFTEGQIPLLVDAFYANEAYFPRARLADSLYDVFSKAYLEECNKIGEVAGQLGHKFIIELEAEQALKDAEKMMPECD
;
A
#
# COMPACT_ATOMS: atom_id res chain seq x y z
N MET A 1 -10.83 -14.35 -8.97
CA MET A 1 -11.51 -13.79 -7.78
C MET A 1 -10.79 -12.49 -7.48
N THR A 2 -11.48 -11.36 -7.49
CA THR A 2 -10.86 -10.04 -7.25
C THR A 2 -11.20 -9.61 -5.83
N ALA A 3 -10.21 -9.24 -5.02
CA ALA A 3 -10.45 -8.71 -3.68
C ALA A 3 -11.31 -7.44 -3.77
N ARG A 4 -12.28 -7.28 -2.86
CA ARG A 4 -13.20 -6.13 -2.80
C ARG A 4 -13.10 -5.38 -1.48
N ASN A 5 -11.87 -5.09 -1.06
CA ASN A 5 -11.60 -4.33 0.14
C ASN A 5 -10.53 -3.26 -0.10
N ASP A 6 -10.46 -2.29 0.80
CA ASP A 6 -9.54 -1.15 0.76
C ASP A 6 -8.11 -1.48 1.23
N ALA A 7 -7.86 -2.74 1.64
CA ALA A 7 -6.60 -3.20 2.21
C ALA A 7 -6.08 -2.37 3.39
N ARG A 8 -6.99 -1.75 4.16
CA ARG A 8 -6.63 -1.01 5.37
C ARG A 8 -6.11 -1.95 6.46
N ASP A 9 -4.90 -1.66 6.94
CA ASP A 9 -4.26 -2.34 8.07
C ASP A 9 -4.07 -3.86 7.90
N ILE A 10 -3.89 -4.33 6.66
CA ILE A 10 -3.55 -5.73 6.40
C ILE A 10 -2.09 -5.98 6.72
N GLU A 11 -1.81 -6.95 7.59
CA GLU A 11 -0.46 -7.37 7.93
C GLU A 11 -0.03 -8.60 7.12
N VAL A 12 1.23 -8.61 6.66
CA VAL A 12 1.84 -9.76 5.97
C VAL A 12 3.01 -10.28 6.79
N VAL A 13 2.87 -11.50 7.30
CA VAL A 13 3.94 -12.21 7.98
C VAL A 13 4.67 -13.08 6.97
N LEU A 14 5.96 -12.82 6.78
CA LEU A 14 6.84 -13.66 5.97
C LEU A 14 7.62 -14.60 6.87
N GLY A 15 7.59 -15.88 6.54
CA GLY A 15 8.42 -16.89 7.19
C GLY A 15 8.95 -17.89 6.18
N ALA A 16 9.66 -18.87 6.68
CA ALA A 16 10.12 -19.99 5.88
C ALA A 16 9.98 -21.27 6.70
N ASN A 17 9.61 -22.35 6.02
CA ASN A 17 9.76 -23.67 6.61
C ASN A 17 11.24 -24.02 6.56
N ILE A 18 11.90 -24.08 7.72
CA ILE A 18 13.25 -24.63 7.85
C ILE A 18 13.04 -26.09 8.22
N THR A 19 13.12 -26.98 7.24
CA THR A 19 13.12 -28.40 7.55
C THR A 19 14.49 -28.76 8.13
N ASP A 20 14.57 -28.97 9.44
CA ASP A 20 15.77 -29.45 10.16
C ASP A 20 16.25 -30.85 9.72
N ALA A 21 15.64 -31.41 8.66
CA ALA A 21 15.89 -32.78 8.20
C ALA A 21 17.16 -32.96 7.36
N VAL A 22 17.97 -31.92 7.09
CA VAL A 22 19.29 -32.12 6.48
C VAL A 22 20.32 -31.17 7.10
N PRO A 23 21.07 -31.61 8.12
CA PRO A 23 22.27 -30.89 8.50
C PRO A 23 23.24 -30.94 7.31
N SER A 24 23.83 -29.80 6.96
CA SER A 24 25.07 -29.69 6.17
C SER A 24 25.05 -29.85 4.63
N ARG A 25 24.00 -29.44 3.90
CA ARG A 25 24.16 -29.12 2.46
C ARG A 25 24.06 -27.62 2.17
N PRO A 26 25.06 -27.01 1.50
CA PRO A 26 24.85 -25.73 0.81
C PRO A 26 23.77 -25.99 -0.25
N GLY A 27 22.56 -25.46 -0.06
CA GLY A 27 21.41 -25.74 -0.91
C GLY A 27 20.15 -26.29 -0.20
N GLY A 28 20.08 -26.24 1.13
CA GLY A 28 18.82 -26.48 1.85
C GLY A 28 17.69 -25.60 1.31
N ARG A 29 16.61 -26.22 0.81
CA ARG A 29 15.53 -25.53 0.12
C ARG A 29 14.64 -24.83 1.15
N ARG A 30 14.77 -23.50 1.26
CA ARG A 30 13.87 -22.68 2.08
C ARG A 30 12.55 -22.55 1.35
N GLU A 31 11.48 -23.06 1.93
CA GLU A 31 10.12 -22.85 1.41
C GLU A 31 9.57 -21.57 2.03
N LEU A 32 9.49 -20.49 1.25
CA LEU A 32 8.87 -19.24 1.69
C LEU A 32 7.39 -19.47 1.97
N ARG A 33 6.91 -18.95 3.10
CA ARG A 33 5.51 -18.90 3.47
C ARG A 33 5.13 -17.46 3.77
N ALA A 34 3.95 -17.06 3.29
CA ALA A 34 3.33 -15.81 3.63
C ALA A 34 2.00 -16.10 4.31
N TRP A 35 1.76 -15.44 5.43
CA TRP A 35 0.45 -15.38 6.06
C TRP A 35 -0.03 -13.94 5.95
N VAL A 36 -1.28 -13.78 5.50
CA VAL A 36 -1.95 -12.48 5.49
C VAL A 36 -2.91 -12.50 6.67
N ILE A 37 -2.75 -11.54 7.56
CA ILE A 37 -3.48 -11.45 8.82
C ILE A 37 -4.05 -10.05 9.00
N ASP A 38 -4.77 -9.88 10.11
CA ASP A 38 -5.42 -8.64 10.54
C ASP A 38 -6.34 -7.98 9.50
N PHE A 39 -7.51 -8.59 9.28
CA PHE A 39 -8.55 -8.07 8.39
C PHE A 39 -9.67 -7.34 9.16
N ASN A 40 -9.48 -6.99 10.43
CA ASN A 40 -10.56 -6.45 11.27
C ASN A 40 -10.93 -4.99 10.93
N GLN A 41 -10.07 -4.28 10.20
CA GLN A 41 -10.24 -2.86 9.86
C GLN A 41 -10.54 -2.61 8.38
N VAL A 42 -10.55 -3.66 7.54
CA VAL A 42 -10.82 -3.51 6.11
C VAL A 42 -12.27 -3.10 5.86
N LYS A 43 -12.47 -2.24 4.86
CA LYS A 43 -13.80 -1.82 4.41
C LYS A 43 -14.05 -2.33 2.99
N GLU A 44 -15.33 -2.48 2.64
CA GLU A 44 -15.73 -2.85 1.29
C GLU A 44 -15.32 -1.77 0.28
N PHE A 45 -14.68 -2.20 -0.80
CA PHE A 45 -14.28 -1.34 -1.91
C PHE A 45 -14.92 -1.82 -3.20
N ASN A 46 -15.72 -0.96 -3.82
CA ASN A 46 -16.51 -1.26 -5.01
C ASN A 46 -15.95 -0.62 -6.28
N PHE A 47 -14.70 -0.17 -6.25
CA PHE A 47 -14.01 0.41 -7.42
C PHE A 47 -14.76 1.60 -8.00
N THR A 48 -15.24 2.49 -7.13
CA THR A 48 -15.93 3.72 -7.52
C THR A 48 -15.11 4.94 -7.14
N GLU A 49 -15.25 6.00 -7.93
CA GLU A 49 -14.57 7.27 -7.67
C GLU A 49 -14.94 7.86 -6.30
N GLY A 50 -16.20 7.74 -5.89
CA GLY A 50 -16.65 8.22 -4.57
C GLY A 50 -16.00 7.51 -3.38
N GLN A 51 -15.29 6.40 -3.61
CA GLN A 51 -14.57 5.66 -2.59
C GLN A 51 -13.06 5.92 -2.60
N ILE A 52 -12.53 6.78 -3.49
CA ILE A 52 -11.11 7.17 -3.49
C ILE A 52 -10.67 7.76 -2.14
N PRO A 53 -11.45 8.62 -1.47
CA PRO A 53 -11.07 9.11 -0.14
C PRO A 53 -10.83 7.98 0.88
N LEU A 54 -11.58 6.87 0.80
CA LEU A 54 -11.37 5.72 1.68
C LEU A 54 -10.03 5.03 1.43
N LEU A 55 -9.57 4.98 0.17
CA LEU A 55 -8.24 4.44 -0.17
C LEU A 55 -7.12 5.36 0.32
N VAL A 56 -7.30 6.68 0.22
CA VAL A 56 -6.36 7.67 0.76
C VAL A 56 -6.24 7.49 2.27
N ASP A 57 -7.37 7.37 2.98
CA ASP A 57 -7.38 7.09 4.41
C ASP A 57 -6.67 5.77 4.76
N ALA A 58 -6.88 4.72 3.96
CA ALA A 58 -6.24 3.42 4.16
C ALA A 58 -4.71 3.51 3.96
N PHE A 59 -4.24 4.26 2.96
CA PHE A 59 -2.82 4.49 2.74
C PHE A 59 -2.14 5.16 3.94
N TYR A 60 -2.75 6.20 4.50
CA TYR A 60 -2.21 6.90 5.67
C TYR A 60 -2.43 6.15 6.98
N ALA A 61 -3.45 5.27 7.08
CA ALA A 61 -3.54 4.33 8.20
C ALA A 61 -2.33 3.38 8.20
N ASN A 62 -1.84 3.02 7.01
CA ASN A 62 -0.69 2.14 6.79
C ASN A 62 0.66 2.91 6.69
N GLU A 63 0.73 4.16 7.15
CA GLU A 63 1.86 5.08 6.89
C GLU A 63 3.24 4.52 7.27
N ALA A 64 3.33 3.62 8.25
CA ALA A 64 4.58 2.96 8.62
C ALA A 64 5.19 2.10 7.50
N TYR A 65 4.39 1.68 6.52
CA TYR A 65 4.74 0.74 5.46
C TYR A 65 4.83 1.37 4.06
N PHE A 66 4.32 2.59 3.89
CA PHE A 66 4.33 3.29 2.60
C PHE A 66 5.27 4.52 2.60
N PRO A 67 5.90 4.83 1.46
CA PRO A 67 6.65 6.07 1.32
C PRO A 67 5.72 7.29 1.40
N ARG A 68 6.24 8.43 1.82
CA ARG A 68 5.46 9.67 1.87
C ARG A 68 5.12 10.12 0.47
N ALA A 69 3.89 10.58 0.23
CA ALA A 69 3.43 11.01 -1.09
C ALA A 69 3.98 12.38 -1.52
N ARG A 70 5.31 12.54 -1.47
CA ARG A 70 6.05 13.73 -1.85
C ARG A 70 6.71 13.48 -3.19
N LEU A 71 6.53 14.39 -4.14
CA LEU A 71 7.13 14.27 -5.48
C LEU A 71 8.67 14.21 -5.47
N ALA A 72 9.31 14.73 -4.42
CA ALA A 72 10.76 14.66 -4.25
C ALA A 72 11.25 13.33 -3.63
N ASP A 73 10.34 12.47 -3.14
CA ASP A 73 10.67 11.19 -2.55
C ASP A 73 10.81 10.11 -3.64
N SER A 74 12.03 9.58 -3.80
CA SER A 74 12.33 8.57 -4.82
C SER A 74 11.60 7.24 -4.60
N LEU A 75 11.32 6.87 -3.33
CA LEU A 75 10.57 5.65 -3.04
C LEU A 75 9.10 5.82 -3.42
N TYR A 76 8.57 7.02 -3.22
CA TYR A 76 7.22 7.34 -3.68
C TYR A 76 7.10 7.36 -5.20
N ASP A 77 8.09 7.93 -5.90
CA ASP A 77 8.13 7.90 -7.38
C ASP A 77 8.11 6.46 -7.93
N VAL A 78 8.85 5.55 -7.30
CA VAL A 78 8.81 4.12 -7.66
C VAL A 78 7.44 3.51 -7.35
N PHE A 79 6.89 3.79 -6.17
CA PHE A 79 5.57 3.30 -5.77
C PHE A 79 4.46 3.76 -6.73
N SER A 80 4.37 5.06 -7.01
CA SER A 80 3.29 5.63 -7.82
C SER A 80 3.32 5.08 -9.26
N LYS A 81 4.51 4.96 -9.86
CA LYS A 81 4.68 4.34 -11.18
C LYS A 81 4.25 2.88 -11.20
N ALA A 82 4.76 2.08 -10.26
CA ALA A 82 4.42 0.66 -10.18
C ALA A 82 2.93 0.46 -9.92
N TYR A 83 2.33 1.25 -9.04
CA TYR A 83 0.90 1.20 -8.73
C TYR A 83 0.05 1.48 -9.99
N LEU A 84 0.36 2.56 -10.73
CA LEU A 84 -0.36 2.89 -11.96
C LEU A 84 -0.18 1.84 -13.05
N GLU A 85 1.03 1.27 -13.18
CA GLU A 85 1.29 0.16 -14.09
C GLU A 85 0.42 -1.07 -13.77
N GLU A 86 0.29 -1.43 -12.49
CA GLU A 86 -0.59 -2.53 -12.07
C GLU A 86 -2.07 -2.21 -12.31
N CYS A 87 -2.53 -0.98 -12.03
CA CYS A 87 -3.90 -0.56 -12.35
C CYS A 87 -4.21 -0.67 -13.85
N ASN A 88 -3.26 -0.27 -14.71
CA ASN A 88 -3.42 -0.34 -16.16
C ASN A 88 -3.49 -1.79 -16.68
N LYS A 89 -2.85 -2.75 -16.00
CA LYS A 89 -2.98 -4.19 -16.33
C LYS A 89 -4.38 -4.73 -16.04
N ILE A 90 -5.11 -4.14 -15.10
CA ILE A 90 -6.47 -4.54 -14.74
C ILE A 90 -7.48 -4.04 -15.79
N GLY A 91 -7.34 -2.79 -16.24
CA GLY A 91 -8.16 -2.21 -17.30
C GLY A 91 -8.30 -0.70 -17.21
N GLU A 92 -8.95 -0.09 -18.20
CA GLU A 92 -9.04 1.37 -18.35
C GLU A 92 -9.67 2.05 -17.13
N VAL A 93 -10.79 1.53 -16.62
CA VAL A 93 -11.47 2.09 -15.45
C VAL A 93 -10.56 2.06 -14.21
N ALA A 94 -9.83 0.96 -14.00
CA ALA A 94 -8.88 0.86 -12.90
C ALA A 94 -7.70 1.83 -13.08
N GLY A 95 -7.19 2.00 -14.29
CA GLY A 95 -6.18 2.99 -14.62
C GLY A 95 -6.64 4.42 -14.30
N GLN A 96 -7.86 4.79 -14.67
CA GLN A 96 -8.44 6.11 -14.37
C GLN A 96 -8.59 6.34 -12.86
N LEU A 97 -9.10 5.34 -12.14
CA LEU A 97 -9.24 5.41 -10.67
C LEU A 97 -7.87 5.48 -9.98
N GLY A 98 -6.88 4.74 -10.48
CA GLY A 98 -5.52 4.78 -9.96
C GLY A 98 -4.87 6.15 -10.10
N HIS A 99 -5.06 6.83 -11.23
CA HIS A 99 -4.58 8.21 -11.39
C HIS A 99 -5.25 9.16 -10.40
N LYS A 100 -6.58 9.05 -10.21
CA LYS A 100 -7.29 9.86 -9.21
C LYS A 100 -6.76 9.61 -7.81
N PHE A 101 -6.51 8.36 -7.44
CA PHE A 101 -5.92 8.00 -6.15
C PHE A 101 -4.54 8.64 -5.93
N ILE A 102 -3.63 8.59 -6.91
CA ILE A 102 -2.31 9.23 -6.78
C ILE A 102 -2.42 10.74 -6.60
N ILE A 103 -3.29 11.41 -7.37
CA ILE A 103 -3.51 12.86 -7.25
C ILE A 103 -4.01 13.23 -5.84
N GLU A 104 -5.01 12.50 -5.34
CA GLU A 104 -5.56 12.75 -4.00
C GLU A 104 -4.56 12.43 -2.89
N LEU A 105 -3.70 11.41 -3.06
CA LEU A 105 -2.61 11.13 -2.11
C LEU A 105 -1.62 12.30 -1.99
N GLU A 106 -1.18 12.84 -3.12
CA GLU A 106 -0.25 13.97 -3.18
C GLU A 106 -0.86 15.23 -2.58
N ALA A 107 -2.15 15.50 -2.87
CA ALA A 107 -2.89 16.62 -2.30
C ALA A 107 -2.99 16.51 -0.76
N GLU A 108 -3.35 15.33 -0.25
CA GLU A 108 -3.42 15.07 1.18
C GLU A 108 -2.04 15.19 1.85
N GLN A 109 -0.96 14.73 1.19
CA GLN A 109 0.39 14.88 1.73
C GLN A 109 0.82 16.34 1.83
N ALA A 110 0.47 17.15 0.83
CA ALA A 110 0.76 18.57 0.82
C ALA A 110 0.04 19.30 1.97
N LEU A 111 -1.22 18.94 2.25
CA LEU A 111 -1.96 19.45 3.41
C LEU A 111 -1.27 19.08 4.72
N LYS A 112 -0.93 17.79 4.92
CA LYS A 112 -0.23 17.32 6.13
C LYS A 112 1.14 17.97 6.32
N ASP A 113 1.87 18.23 5.23
CA ASP A 113 3.17 18.90 5.29
C ASP A 113 3.01 20.39 5.65
N ALA A 114 1.98 21.06 5.13
CA ALA A 114 1.68 22.44 5.47
C ALA A 114 1.26 22.60 6.95
N GLU A 115 0.43 21.69 7.47
CA GLU A 115 0.04 21.66 8.89
C GLU A 115 1.25 21.53 9.81
N LYS A 116 2.22 20.68 9.46
CA LYS A 116 3.47 20.53 10.23
C LYS A 116 4.37 21.75 10.19
N MET A 117 4.22 22.64 9.20
CA MET A 117 4.99 23.88 9.09
C MET A 117 4.35 25.06 9.81
N MET A 118 3.13 24.92 10.34
CA MET A 118 2.53 25.94 11.19
C MET A 118 3.11 25.82 12.62
N PRO A 119 3.89 26.82 13.09
CA PRO A 119 4.33 26.81 14.48
C PRO A 119 3.10 26.92 15.40
N GLU A 120 3.10 26.17 16.50
CA GLU A 120 2.16 26.38 17.59
C GLU A 120 2.24 27.87 17.98
N CYS A 121 1.15 28.62 17.78
CA CYS A 121 1.05 29.97 18.29
C CYS A 121 0.86 29.87 19.81
N ASP A 122 1.98 29.97 20.54
CA ASP A 122 2.00 30.25 21.99
C ASP A 122 1.48 31.65 22.30
#